data_AF-A0A1J4K8T5-F1
#
_entry.id   AF-A0A1J4K8T5-F1
#
_cell.length_a   1.000
_cell.length_b   1.000
_cell.length_c   1.000
_cell.angle_alpha   90.00
_cell.angle_beta   90.00
_cell.angle_gamma   90.00
#
_symmetry.space_group_name_H-M   'P 1'
#
loop_
_entity.id
_entity.type
_entity.pdbx_description
1 polymer ?
#
loop_
_entity_poly.entity_id
_entity_poly.type
_entity_poly.pdbx_seq_one_letter_code
_entity_poly.pdbx_strand_id
1 'polypeptide(L)'
;MCQKPRLIRPEDNIEIVVNGQKTMFLQKDNVTTTSKKMNVFFKNNPDSQKYEINIPEINTQNYVDIIENIFSNNNIDIHFSNYDICKIISKEFEIEKLSALLDGYIHVRDEFYKAYINEPTIKNHSSLVNFLLSFNEANIEESCDILTSFLSTMKEKQFFHTLLNVFLWNKNYYYLDFPGCPLDLILKNLEKVSDGIYDRFREFVDIKFPKFIENLGQYRYIYMMHHKSKKILNHELDFQSLIKDGLPIYEMIMNDDINSVQGLISNLLLDIDKTLTINPKPDMQMTLSLINIAAFCGSVKCFKFLWMNHAEIERENIGICAVFGNNWEIVHICDQSGYSFQSTLPISIQYHYNSLTKWLIENQKDDFDSSLIKLCLQFNNYKILKYLISKGFSFDQLVPYAMLNHNYTMVKFLLKYIAEGERSYLNENGNIDIILNCL
;
A
#
# COMPACT_ATOMS: atom_id res chain seq x y z
N MET A 1 56.15 -6.34 -21.77
CA MET A 1 56.34 -4.97 -21.24
C MET A 1 55.08 -4.58 -20.48
N CYS A 2 55.11 -4.54 -19.15
CA CYS A 2 54.00 -4.00 -18.37
C CYS A 2 53.98 -2.47 -18.57
N GLN A 3 52.96 -1.95 -19.24
CA GLN A 3 52.73 -0.51 -19.30
C GLN A 3 52.37 0.00 -17.90
N LYS A 4 53.14 0.96 -17.38
CA LYS A 4 52.80 1.67 -16.14
C LYS A 4 51.45 2.40 -16.32
N PRO A 5 50.58 2.43 -15.30
CA PRO A 5 49.35 3.20 -15.37
C PRO A 5 49.68 4.68 -15.60
N ARG A 6 49.05 5.29 -16.60
CA ARG A 6 49.15 6.73 -16.87
C ARG A 6 48.66 7.47 -15.62
N LEU A 7 49.51 8.32 -15.05
CA LEU A 7 49.09 9.31 -14.05
C LEU A 7 48.09 10.25 -14.72
N ILE A 8 46.84 10.20 -14.25
CA ILE A 8 45.74 11.05 -14.71
C ILE A 8 46.11 12.50 -14.44
N ARG A 9 46.12 13.35 -15.47
CA ARG A 9 46.33 14.79 -15.27
C ARG A 9 44.99 15.43 -14.90
N PRO A 10 44.95 16.37 -13.94
CA PRO A 10 43.73 17.10 -13.58
C PRO A 10 43.07 17.80 -14.78
N GLU A 11 43.85 18.06 -15.82
CA GLU A 11 43.51 18.74 -17.06
C GLU A 11 42.61 17.89 -17.99
N ASP A 12 42.49 16.59 -17.71
CA ASP A 12 41.68 15.62 -18.47
C ASP A 12 40.26 15.44 -17.91
N ASN A 13 39.92 16.17 -16.85
CA ASN A 13 38.60 16.15 -16.25
C ASN A 13 37.64 17.13 -16.93
N ILE A 14 36.41 16.69 -17.12
CA ILE A 14 35.33 17.45 -17.77
C ILE A 14 34.17 17.61 -16.80
N GLU A 15 33.63 18.83 -16.77
CA GLU A 15 32.38 19.15 -16.11
C GLU A 15 31.20 18.92 -17.07
N ILE A 16 30.26 18.05 -16.70
CA ILE A 16 28.98 17.91 -17.40
C ILE A 16 27.94 18.72 -16.62
N VAL A 17 27.20 19.57 -17.33
CA VAL A 17 26.12 20.38 -16.76
C VAL A 17 24.81 20.03 -17.44
N VAL A 18 23.84 19.55 -16.65
CA VAL A 18 22.50 19.17 -17.12
C VAL A 18 21.47 20.04 -16.41
N ASN A 19 20.71 20.83 -17.17
CA ASN A 19 19.73 21.80 -16.65
C ASN A 19 20.34 22.79 -15.62
N GLY A 20 21.57 23.23 -15.87
CA GLY A 20 22.31 24.12 -14.96
C GLY A 20 22.84 23.45 -13.69
N GLN A 21 22.59 22.17 -13.47
CA GLN A 21 23.18 21.41 -12.37
C GLN A 21 24.45 20.70 -12.81
N LYS A 22 25.50 20.83 -12.01
CA LYS A 22 26.82 20.24 -12.25
C LYS A 22 26.84 18.78 -11.80
N THR A 23 27.39 17.89 -12.61
CA THR A 23 27.82 16.56 -12.18
C THR A 23 29.23 16.62 -11.61
N MET A 24 29.72 15.52 -11.03
CA MET A 24 31.14 15.34 -10.72
C MET A 24 32.03 15.52 -11.97
N PHE A 25 33.30 15.79 -11.73
CA PHE A 25 34.33 15.82 -12.76
C PHE A 25 34.60 14.41 -13.29
N LEU A 26 34.41 14.22 -14.60
CA LEU A 26 34.53 12.94 -15.28
C LEU A 26 35.71 12.93 -16.23
N GLN A 27 36.33 11.77 -16.43
CA GLN A 27 37.45 11.62 -17.37
C GLN A 27 36.98 11.85 -18.82
N LYS A 28 37.66 12.75 -19.56
CA LYS A 28 37.37 13.08 -20.97
C LYS A 28 37.29 11.85 -21.86
N ASP A 29 38.20 10.90 -21.65
CA ASP A 29 38.24 9.65 -22.41
C ASP A 29 36.97 8.81 -22.16
N ASN A 30 36.52 8.68 -20.92
CA ASN A 30 35.29 7.93 -20.61
C ASN A 30 34.06 8.61 -21.22
N VAL A 31 33.97 9.93 -21.11
CA VAL A 31 32.86 10.71 -21.64
C VAL A 31 32.77 10.59 -23.17
N THR A 32 33.89 10.77 -23.87
CA THR A 32 33.94 10.75 -25.34
C THR A 32 33.85 9.35 -25.95
N THR A 33 34.21 8.31 -25.20
CA THR A 33 33.97 6.92 -25.60
C THR A 33 32.52 6.48 -25.36
N THR A 34 31.87 7.03 -24.34
CA THR A 34 30.50 6.66 -23.95
C THR A 34 29.44 7.37 -24.79
N SER A 35 29.60 8.68 -25.04
CA SER A 35 28.62 9.50 -25.76
C SER A 35 29.14 9.94 -27.12
N LYS A 36 28.43 9.57 -28.19
CA LYS A 36 28.74 10.06 -29.55
C LYS A 36 28.61 11.57 -29.68
N LYS A 37 27.56 12.13 -29.10
CA LYS A 37 27.28 13.57 -29.10
C LYS A 37 28.41 14.36 -28.43
N MET A 38 28.89 13.90 -27.28
CA MET A 38 29.99 14.56 -26.56
C MET A 38 31.34 14.35 -27.26
N ASN A 39 31.57 13.20 -27.90
CA ASN A 39 32.75 12.97 -28.75
C ASN A 39 32.84 14.00 -29.88
N VAL A 40 31.73 14.21 -30.62
CA VAL A 40 31.65 15.22 -31.68
C VAL A 40 31.90 16.62 -31.12
N PHE A 41 31.30 16.94 -29.97
CA PHE A 41 31.50 18.24 -29.32
C PHE A 41 32.97 18.50 -28.96
N PHE A 42 33.65 17.57 -28.27
CA PHE A 42 35.03 17.77 -27.83
C PHE A 42 36.05 17.67 -28.97
N LYS A 43 35.74 17.00 -30.08
CA LYS A 43 36.54 17.07 -31.31
C LYS A 43 36.50 18.47 -31.94
N ASN A 44 35.33 19.10 -31.93
CA ASN A 44 35.17 20.45 -32.46
C ASN A 44 35.63 21.54 -31.48
N ASN A 45 35.75 21.21 -30.19
CA ASN A 45 36.12 22.13 -29.10
C ASN A 45 37.20 21.49 -28.20
N PRO A 46 38.45 21.31 -28.69
CA PRO A 46 39.48 20.53 -27.99
C PRO A 46 39.85 21.10 -26.63
N ASP A 47 39.84 22.43 -26.48
CA ASP A 47 40.21 23.14 -25.25
C ASP A 47 39.04 23.24 -24.24
N SER A 48 37.83 22.78 -24.61
CA SER A 48 36.70 22.81 -23.69
C SER A 48 36.86 21.78 -22.58
N GLN A 49 36.63 22.24 -21.35
CA GLN A 49 36.53 21.41 -20.14
C GLN A 49 35.09 21.29 -19.63
N LYS A 50 34.11 21.80 -20.38
CA LYS A 50 32.70 21.82 -19.99
C LYS A 50 31.80 21.40 -21.15
N TYR A 51 30.84 20.52 -20.87
CA TYR A 51 29.71 20.22 -21.75
C TYR A 51 28.41 20.57 -21.05
N GLU A 52 27.56 21.34 -21.71
CA GLU A 52 26.28 21.77 -21.13
C GLU A 52 25.12 21.38 -22.05
N ILE A 53 24.08 20.80 -21.45
CA ILE A 53 22.86 20.37 -22.14
C ILE A 53 21.63 20.66 -21.28
N ASN A 54 20.53 21.03 -21.95
CA ASN A 54 19.23 21.22 -21.31
C ASN A 54 18.29 20.09 -21.74
N ILE A 55 17.85 19.29 -20.77
CA ILE A 55 16.94 18.16 -20.90
C ILE A 55 15.78 18.36 -19.90
N PRO A 56 14.72 19.11 -20.28
CA PRO A 56 13.64 19.51 -19.38
C PRO A 56 12.95 18.36 -18.64
N GLU A 57 12.97 17.16 -19.21
CA GLU A 57 12.38 15.95 -18.67
C GLU A 57 13.14 15.37 -17.47
N ILE A 58 14.36 15.84 -17.21
CA ILE A 58 15.23 15.37 -16.12
C ILE A 58 15.18 16.34 -14.94
N ASN A 59 14.69 15.87 -13.78
CA ASN A 59 14.97 16.57 -12.52
C ASN A 59 16.37 16.18 -12.03
N THR A 60 17.37 16.97 -12.40
CA THR A 60 18.77 16.62 -12.22
C THR A 60 19.13 16.32 -10.77
N GLN A 61 18.54 17.03 -9.80
CA GLN A 61 18.83 16.86 -8.37
C GLN A 61 18.62 15.43 -7.87
N ASN A 62 17.71 14.68 -8.50
CA ASN A 62 17.36 13.32 -8.11
C ASN A 62 18.14 12.23 -8.89
N TYR A 63 18.87 12.62 -9.94
CA TYR A 63 19.43 11.66 -10.91
C TYR A 63 20.90 11.93 -11.27
N VAL A 64 21.59 12.84 -10.57
CA VAL A 64 23.03 13.08 -10.75
C VAL A 64 23.80 11.76 -10.70
N ASP A 65 23.58 10.94 -9.67
CA ASP A 65 24.27 9.66 -9.48
C ASP A 65 24.13 8.71 -10.68
N ILE A 66 22.99 8.72 -11.39
CA ILE A 66 22.77 7.88 -12.56
C ILE A 66 23.63 8.35 -13.72
N ILE A 67 23.64 9.66 -13.98
CA ILE A 67 24.46 10.27 -15.04
C ILE A 67 25.94 10.00 -14.75
N GLU A 68 26.36 10.16 -13.50
CA GLU A 68 27.73 9.91 -13.06
C GLU A 68 28.14 8.45 -13.26
N ASN A 69 27.29 7.50 -12.87
CA ASN A 69 27.55 6.07 -13.06
C ASN A 69 27.65 5.70 -14.55
N ILE A 70 26.80 6.29 -15.39
CA ILE A 70 26.83 6.06 -16.85
C ILE A 70 28.19 6.45 -17.44
N PHE A 71 28.69 7.63 -17.08
CA PHE A 71 29.94 8.16 -17.64
C PHE A 71 31.20 7.72 -16.90
N SER A 72 31.07 7.16 -15.70
CA SER A 72 32.20 6.56 -14.96
C SER A 72 32.53 5.15 -15.43
N ASN A 73 31.77 4.60 -16.39
CA ASN A 73 31.90 3.22 -16.88
C ASN A 73 31.64 2.18 -15.76
N ASN A 74 30.85 2.56 -14.76
CA ASN A 74 30.36 1.66 -13.72
C ASN A 74 29.28 0.73 -14.31
N ASN A 75 29.00 -0.38 -13.63
CA ASN A 75 27.83 -1.19 -13.97
C ASN A 75 26.57 -0.36 -13.72
N ILE A 76 25.75 -0.19 -14.76
CA ILE A 76 24.47 0.51 -14.68
C ILE A 76 23.40 -0.56 -14.56
N ASP A 77 22.74 -0.62 -13.40
CA ASP A 77 21.58 -1.47 -13.21
C ASP A 77 20.35 -0.77 -13.78
N ILE A 78 19.80 -1.28 -14.88
CA ILE A 78 18.53 -0.80 -15.43
C ILE A 78 17.38 -1.44 -14.63
N HIS A 79 16.41 -0.63 -14.20
CA HIS A 79 15.18 -1.07 -13.52
C HIS A 79 14.04 -0.08 -13.79
N PHE A 80 12.78 -0.42 -13.48
CA PHE A 80 11.61 0.43 -13.80
C PHE A 80 11.79 1.91 -13.42
N SER A 81 12.17 2.17 -12.17
CA SER A 81 12.25 3.54 -11.65
C SER A 81 13.35 4.39 -12.31
N ASN A 82 14.31 3.77 -13.01
CA ASN A 82 15.31 4.50 -13.77
C ASN A 82 15.23 4.30 -15.30
N TYR A 83 14.36 3.42 -15.81
CA TYR A 83 14.32 3.11 -17.25
C TYR A 83 14.01 4.34 -18.10
N ASP A 84 12.97 5.11 -17.76
CA ASP A 84 12.56 6.27 -18.56
C ASP A 84 13.67 7.33 -18.58
N ILE A 85 14.30 7.57 -17.43
CA ILE A 85 15.39 8.52 -17.31
C ILE A 85 16.64 8.03 -18.05
N CYS A 86 17.01 6.75 -17.93
CA CYS A 86 18.10 6.14 -18.69
C CYS A 86 17.84 6.17 -20.20
N LYS A 87 16.59 6.01 -20.64
CA LYS A 87 16.18 6.13 -22.04
C LYS A 87 16.33 7.54 -22.56
N ILE A 88 15.90 8.54 -21.78
CA ILE A 88 16.09 9.95 -22.10
C ILE A 88 17.60 10.25 -22.18
N ILE A 89 18.39 9.86 -21.18
CA ILE A 89 19.85 10.07 -21.18
C ILE A 89 20.50 9.38 -22.39
N SER A 90 20.16 8.12 -22.65
CA SER A 90 20.67 7.34 -23.78
C SER A 90 20.42 8.04 -25.11
N LYS A 91 19.23 8.61 -25.28
CA LYS A 91 18.84 9.33 -26.49
C LYS A 91 19.53 10.69 -26.57
N GLU A 92 19.47 11.50 -25.52
CA GLU A 92 19.96 12.87 -25.52
C GLU A 92 21.49 12.97 -25.58
N PHE A 93 22.19 11.96 -25.06
CA PHE A 93 23.65 11.85 -25.15
C PHE A 93 24.11 10.89 -26.26
N GLU A 94 23.22 10.25 -27.00
CA GLU A 94 23.55 9.28 -28.06
C GLU A 94 24.50 8.15 -27.57
N ILE A 95 24.10 7.46 -26.50
CA ILE A 95 24.88 6.39 -25.85
C ILE A 95 24.39 5.02 -26.34
N GLU A 96 25.09 4.44 -27.31
CA GLU A 96 24.65 3.17 -27.94
C GLU A 96 24.65 1.98 -26.98
N LYS A 97 25.66 1.87 -26.11
CA LYS A 97 25.75 0.78 -25.14
C LYS A 97 24.57 0.78 -24.18
N LEU A 98 24.14 1.97 -23.75
CA LEU A 98 22.96 2.14 -22.89
C LEU A 98 21.67 1.84 -23.66
N SER A 99 21.57 2.24 -24.92
CA SER A 99 20.43 1.89 -25.78
C SER A 99 20.27 0.37 -25.93
N ALA A 100 21.36 -0.35 -26.20
CA ALA A 100 21.34 -1.80 -26.34
C ALA A 100 20.95 -2.50 -25.02
N LEU A 101 21.42 -1.97 -23.87
CA LEU A 101 21.01 -2.44 -22.55
C LEU A 101 19.51 -2.26 -22.31
N LEU A 102 18.96 -1.09 -22.68
CA LEU A 102 17.53 -0.78 -22.57
C LEU A 102 16.68 -1.66 -23.49
N ASP A 103 17.15 -1.97 -24.70
CA ASP A 103 16.45 -2.86 -25.63
C ASP A 103 16.44 -4.31 -25.14
N GLY A 104 17.59 -4.80 -24.64
CA GLY A 104 17.69 -6.12 -24.02
C GLY A 104 16.77 -6.25 -22.80
N TYR A 105 16.72 -5.19 -21.99
CA TYR A 105 15.80 -5.08 -20.88
C TYR A 105 14.32 -5.22 -21.28
N ILE A 106 13.87 -4.53 -22.33
CA ILE A 106 12.49 -4.64 -22.85
C ILE A 106 12.18 -6.05 -23.34
N HIS A 107 13.13 -6.69 -24.03
CA HIS A 107 12.91 -8.02 -24.61
C HIS A 107 12.68 -9.09 -23.54
N VAL A 108 13.55 -9.14 -22.51
CA VAL A 108 13.43 -10.12 -21.42
C VAL A 108 12.12 -9.92 -20.66
N ARG A 109 11.79 -8.67 -20.36
CA ARG A 109 10.54 -8.25 -19.72
C ARG A 109 9.30 -8.75 -20.47
N ASP A 110 9.28 -8.60 -21.79
CA ASP A 110 8.15 -9.03 -22.61
C ASP A 110 8.01 -10.57 -22.65
N GLU A 111 9.12 -11.31 -22.71
CA GLU A 111 9.11 -12.78 -22.67
C GLU A 111 8.68 -13.31 -21.30
N PHE A 112 9.15 -12.70 -20.21
CA PHE A 112 8.73 -13.06 -18.86
C PHE A 112 7.22 -12.83 -18.65
N TYR A 113 6.69 -11.69 -19.11
CA TYR A 113 5.25 -11.41 -19.03
C TYR A 113 4.40 -12.39 -19.84
N LYS A 114 4.86 -12.75 -21.04
CA LYS A 114 4.20 -13.77 -21.87
C LYS A 114 4.19 -15.13 -21.19
N ALA A 115 5.31 -15.57 -20.61
CA ALA A 115 5.39 -16.83 -19.89
C ALA A 115 4.43 -16.83 -18.68
N TYR A 116 4.35 -15.71 -17.97
CA TYR A 116 3.56 -15.58 -16.76
C TYR A 116 2.04 -15.49 -17.00
N ILE A 117 1.58 -14.68 -17.95
CA ILE A 117 0.14 -14.57 -18.28
C ILE A 117 -0.46 -15.91 -18.69
N ASN A 118 0.35 -16.78 -19.30
CA ASN A 118 -0.08 -18.07 -19.78
C ASN A 118 -0.06 -19.18 -18.72
N GLU A 119 0.38 -18.88 -17.49
CA GLU A 119 0.37 -19.84 -16.40
C GLU A 119 -1.10 -20.16 -15.98
N PRO A 120 -1.49 -21.45 -15.95
CA PRO A 120 -2.89 -21.84 -15.75
C PRO A 120 -3.53 -21.34 -14.45
N THR A 121 -2.79 -21.30 -13.35
CA THR A 121 -3.27 -20.85 -12.04
C THR A 121 -3.64 -19.37 -12.06
N ILE A 122 -2.85 -18.50 -12.71
CA ILE A 122 -3.15 -17.07 -12.88
C ILE A 122 -4.31 -16.85 -13.83
N LYS A 123 -4.41 -17.65 -14.89
CA LYS A 123 -5.55 -17.61 -15.82
C LYS A 123 -6.84 -17.97 -15.09
N ASN A 124 -6.84 -19.06 -14.32
CA ASN A 124 -7.99 -19.50 -13.54
C ASN A 124 -8.38 -18.46 -12.48
N HIS A 125 -7.41 -17.89 -11.77
CA HIS A 125 -7.66 -16.81 -10.80
C HIS A 125 -8.24 -15.56 -11.47
N SER A 126 -7.70 -15.14 -12.61
CA SER A 126 -8.20 -13.97 -13.36
C SER A 126 -9.64 -14.19 -13.83
N SER A 127 -9.96 -15.39 -14.31
CA SER A 127 -11.32 -15.77 -14.70
C SER A 127 -12.27 -15.73 -13.51
N LEU A 128 -11.87 -16.26 -12.35
CA LEU A 128 -12.66 -16.19 -11.12
C LEU A 128 -12.90 -14.75 -10.68
N VAL A 129 -11.88 -13.90 -10.66
CA VAL A 129 -12.03 -12.48 -10.29
C VAL A 129 -13.00 -11.76 -11.21
N ASN A 130 -12.83 -11.90 -12.53
CA ASN A 130 -13.73 -11.25 -13.51
C ASN A 130 -15.18 -11.72 -13.33
N PHE A 131 -15.35 -13.01 -13.10
CA PHE A 131 -16.65 -13.61 -12.82
C PHE A 131 -17.27 -13.01 -11.53
N LEU A 132 -16.54 -13.00 -10.43
CA LEU A 132 -17.01 -12.46 -9.14
C LEU A 132 -17.33 -10.96 -9.22
N LEU A 133 -16.60 -10.18 -10.02
CA LEU A 133 -16.91 -8.77 -10.26
C LEU A 133 -18.21 -8.55 -11.05
N SER A 134 -18.64 -9.55 -11.83
CA SER A 134 -19.92 -9.53 -12.56
C SER A 134 -21.08 -10.19 -11.80
N PHE A 135 -20.80 -10.81 -10.65
CA PHE A 135 -21.78 -11.54 -9.86
C PHE A 135 -22.84 -10.60 -9.26
N ASN A 136 -24.11 -10.98 -9.38
CA ASN A 136 -25.27 -10.26 -8.85
C ASN A 136 -26.44 -11.23 -8.62
N GLU A 137 -27.54 -10.76 -8.02
CA GLU A 137 -28.69 -11.63 -7.72
C GLU A 137 -29.33 -12.27 -8.96
N ALA A 138 -29.26 -11.61 -10.13
CA ALA A 138 -29.90 -12.10 -11.35
C ALA A 138 -29.15 -13.26 -12.01
N ASN A 139 -27.86 -13.49 -11.68
CA ASN A 139 -27.07 -14.58 -12.23
C ASN A 139 -26.70 -15.65 -11.19
N ILE A 140 -27.36 -15.67 -10.03
CA ILE A 140 -26.99 -16.53 -8.89
C ILE A 140 -27.02 -18.03 -9.20
N GLU A 141 -28.04 -18.52 -9.90
CA GLU A 141 -28.19 -19.96 -10.17
C GLU A 141 -27.15 -20.45 -11.19
N GLU A 142 -26.99 -19.75 -12.31
CA GLU A 142 -25.96 -20.03 -13.32
C GLU A 142 -24.53 -19.89 -12.75
N SER A 143 -24.38 -19.04 -11.74
CA SER A 143 -23.10 -18.80 -11.08
C SER A 143 -22.60 -19.97 -10.22
N CYS A 144 -23.50 -20.83 -9.73
CA CYS A 144 -23.14 -21.91 -8.81
C CYS A 144 -22.26 -22.98 -9.45
N ASP A 145 -22.62 -23.43 -10.66
CA ASP A 145 -21.87 -24.44 -11.39
C ASP A 145 -20.47 -23.93 -11.76
N ILE A 146 -20.38 -22.64 -12.12
CA ILE A 146 -19.11 -21.98 -12.44
C ILE A 146 -18.22 -21.90 -11.19
N LEU A 147 -18.76 -21.49 -10.05
CA LEU A 147 -18.02 -21.41 -8.79
C LEU A 147 -17.58 -22.79 -8.30
N THR A 148 -18.40 -23.82 -8.48
CA THR A 148 -18.08 -25.21 -8.15
C THR A 148 -16.95 -25.73 -9.05
N SER A 149 -16.99 -25.41 -10.34
CA SER A 149 -15.90 -25.70 -11.28
C SER A 149 -14.60 -25.02 -10.84
N PHE A 150 -14.64 -23.75 -10.45
CA PHE A 150 -13.45 -23.08 -9.89
C PHE A 150 -12.95 -23.78 -8.62
N LEU A 151 -13.83 -24.06 -7.65
CA LEU A 151 -13.48 -24.76 -6.40
C LEU A 151 -12.82 -26.12 -6.65
N SER A 152 -13.25 -26.84 -7.70
CA SER A 152 -12.67 -28.14 -8.08
C SER A 152 -11.31 -28.05 -8.79
N THR A 153 -11.01 -26.90 -9.41
CA THR A 153 -9.81 -26.72 -10.26
C THR A 153 -8.71 -25.88 -9.62
N MET A 154 -8.98 -25.23 -8.48
CA MET A 154 -7.98 -24.48 -7.71
C MET A 154 -7.90 -24.96 -6.27
N LYS A 155 -6.82 -24.62 -5.57
CA LYS A 155 -6.72 -24.96 -4.14
C LYS A 155 -7.75 -24.13 -3.37
N GLU A 156 -8.50 -24.77 -2.47
CA GLU A 156 -9.58 -24.13 -1.70
C GLU A 156 -9.14 -22.84 -0.98
N LYS A 157 -7.94 -22.83 -0.37
CA LYS A 157 -7.38 -21.63 0.25
C LYS A 157 -7.19 -20.46 -0.72
N GLN A 158 -6.88 -20.74 -1.98
CA GLN A 158 -6.77 -19.72 -3.03
C GLN A 158 -8.15 -19.20 -3.39
N PHE A 159 -9.12 -20.10 -3.59
CA PHE A 159 -10.51 -19.75 -3.86
C PHE A 159 -11.10 -18.82 -2.78
N PHE A 160 -10.95 -19.18 -1.51
CA PHE A 160 -11.39 -18.37 -0.38
C PHE A 160 -10.70 -17.01 -0.32
N HIS A 161 -9.39 -16.96 -0.58
CA HIS A 161 -8.68 -15.70 -0.64
C HIS A 161 -9.20 -14.78 -1.74
N THR A 162 -9.53 -15.34 -2.91
CA THR A 162 -10.08 -14.59 -4.05
C THR A 162 -11.46 -14.04 -3.76
N LEU A 163 -12.36 -14.87 -3.21
CA LEU A 163 -13.68 -14.44 -2.75
C LEU A 163 -13.57 -13.25 -1.81
N LEU A 164 -12.77 -13.41 -0.75
CA LEU A 164 -12.59 -12.39 0.25
C LEU A 164 -12.03 -11.10 -0.35
N ASN A 165 -11.01 -11.19 -1.20
CA ASN A 165 -10.41 -10.01 -1.84
C ASN A 165 -11.39 -9.28 -2.77
N VAL A 166 -12.26 -9.97 -3.50
CA VAL A 166 -13.23 -9.30 -4.38
C VAL A 166 -14.31 -8.59 -3.56
N PHE A 167 -14.84 -9.23 -2.52
CA PHE A 167 -15.98 -8.70 -1.77
C PHE A 167 -15.61 -7.70 -0.68
N LEU A 168 -14.46 -7.84 -0.01
CA LEU A 168 -14.04 -6.87 1.01
C LEU A 168 -13.66 -5.50 0.44
N TRP A 169 -13.11 -5.47 -0.77
CA TRP A 169 -12.44 -4.28 -1.31
C TRP A 169 -13.24 -3.58 -2.41
N ASN A 170 -14.35 -4.17 -2.87
CA ASN A 170 -15.22 -3.53 -3.83
C ASN A 170 -16.19 -2.59 -3.11
N LYS A 171 -16.05 -1.29 -3.39
CA LYS A 171 -16.82 -0.21 -2.76
C LYS A 171 -18.34 -0.36 -2.91
N ASN A 172 -18.79 -1.07 -3.94
CA ASN A 172 -20.21 -1.30 -4.17
C ASN A 172 -20.81 -2.29 -3.16
N TYR A 173 -19.98 -3.01 -2.40
CA TYR A 173 -20.41 -4.00 -1.41
C TYR A 173 -20.07 -3.61 0.04
N TYR A 174 -19.82 -2.31 0.31
CA TYR A 174 -19.61 -1.80 1.68
C TYR A 174 -20.78 -2.05 2.65
N TYR A 175 -21.89 -2.58 2.16
CA TYR A 175 -23.04 -3.04 2.94
C TYR A 175 -23.00 -4.57 3.05
N LEU A 176 -22.01 -5.08 3.78
CA LEU A 176 -21.98 -6.49 4.15
C LEU A 176 -23.13 -6.87 5.11
N ASP A 177 -23.80 -5.87 5.72
CA ASP A 177 -24.88 -6.02 6.71
C ASP A 177 -26.28 -6.29 6.12
N PHE A 178 -26.43 -6.45 4.80
CA PHE A 178 -27.73 -6.70 4.17
C PHE A 178 -27.94 -8.19 3.85
N PRO A 179 -29.11 -8.79 4.22
CA PRO A 179 -29.59 -10.01 3.58
C PRO A 179 -29.59 -9.77 2.07
N GLY A 180 -28.79 -10.54 1.31
CA GLY A 180 -28.50 -10.23 -0.10
C GLY A 180 -27.04 -9.90 -0.40
N CYS A 181 -26.14 -9.87 0.60
CA CYS A 181 -24.71 -9.72 0.33
C CYS A 181 -24.23 -10.84 -0.62
N PRO A 182 -23.62 -10.50 -1.77
CA PRO A 182 -23.13 -11.47 -2.75
C PRO A 182 -22.26 -12.59 -2.17
N LEU A 183 -21.41 -12.30 -1.19
CA LEU A 183 -20.57 -13.30 -0.54
C LEU A 183 -21.39 -14.34 0.21
N ASP A 184 -22.38 -13.92 0.99
CA ASP A 184 -23.25 -14.84 1.74
C ASP A 184 -24.12 -15.68 0.78
N LEU A 185 -24.61 -15.06 -0.30
CA LEU A 185 -25.33 -15.76 -1.38
C LEU A 185 -24.47 -16.84 -2.04
N ILE A 186 -23.20 -16.53 -2.31
CA ILE A 186 -22.24 -17.48 -2.88
C ILE A 186 -22.00 -18.64 -1.91
N LEU A 187 -21.67 -18.35 -0.65
CA LEU A 187 -21.35 -19.38 0.33
C LEU A 187 -22.55 -20.30 0.59
N LYS A 188 -23.77 -19.75 0.72
CA LYS A 188 -25.00 -20.53 0.89
C LYS A 188 -25.30 -21.46 -0.28
N ASN A 189 -25.00 -21.03 -1.50
CA ASN A 189 -25.21 -21.89 -2.66
C ASN A 189 -24.12 -22.94 -2.80
N LEU A 190 -22.86 -22.60 -2.50
CA LEU A 190 -21.77 -23.56 -2.49
C LEU A 190 -21.96 -24.63 -1.40
N GLU A 191 -22.58 -24.30 -0.28
CA GLU A 191 -22.94 -25.28 0.77
C GLU A 191 -23.85 -26.40 0.25
N LYS A 192 -24.62 -26.18 -0.82
CA LYS A 192 -25.48 -27.22 -1.43
C LYS A 192 -24.69 -28.29 -2.18
N VAL A 193 -23.44 -27.99 -2.56
CA VAL A 193 -22.60 -28.81 -3.43
C VAL A 193 -21.24 -29.14 -2.81
N SER A 194 -20.85 -28.44 -1.75
CA SER A 194 -19.64 -28.63 -0.97
C SER A 194 -19.97 -28.50 0.52
N ASP A 195 -20.28 -29.63 1.13
CA ASP A 195 -20.66 -29.70 2.55
C ASP A 195 -19.60 -29.07 3.45
N GLY A 196 -20.02 -28.20 4.37
CA GLY A 196 -19.17 -27.53 5.34
C GLY A 196 -18.25 -26.46 4.76
N ILE A 197 -18.46 -26.02 3.51
CA ILE A 197 -17.64 -24.95 2.91
C ILE A 197 -17.77 -23.65 3.69
N TYR A 198 -18.93 -23.39 4.29
CA TYR A 198 -19.15 -22.22 5.13
C TYR A 198 -18.23 -22.22 6.36
N ASP A 199 -18.14 -23.36 7.05
CA ASP A 199 -17.29 -23.50 8.23
C ASP A 199 -15.81 -23.46 7.88
N ARG A 200 -15.40 -24.10 6.77
CA ARG A 200 -14.01 -24.02 6.29
C ARG A 200 -13.64 -22.62 5.83
N PHE A 201 -14.56 -21.89 5.20
CA PHE A 201 -14.35 -20.48 4.85
C PHE A 201 -14.20 -19.63 6.11
N ARG A 202 -15.08 -19.82 7.10
CA ARG A 202 -14.98 -19.12 8.40
C ARG A 202 -13.63 -19.37 9.06
N GLU A 203 -13.23 -20.63 9.21
CA GLU A 203 -11.93 -21.02 9.79
C GLU A 203 -10.76 -20.39 9.01
N PHE A 204 -10.84 -20.37 7.67
CA PHE A 204 -9.85 -19.72 6.84
C PHE A 204 -9.73 -18.22 7.12
N VAL A 205 -10.85 -17.50 7.27
CA VAL A 205 -10.83 -16.08 7.60
C VAL A 205 -10.30 -15.87 9.02
N ASP A 206 -10.73 -16.68 9.99
CA ASP A 206 -10.25 -16.61 11.38
C ASP A 206 -8.72 -16.78 11.48
N ILE A 207 -8.16 -17.74 10.74
CA ILE A 207 -6.71 -18.01 10.73
C ILE A 207 -5.93 -16.93 9.98
N LYS A 208 -6.41 -16.52 8.79
CA LYS A 208 -5.65 -15.64 7.89
C LYS A 208 -5.81 -14.16 8.24
N PHE A 209 -6.92 -13.81 8.86
CA PHE A 209 -7.34 -12.44 9.11
C PHE A 209 -7.77 -12.20 10.58
N PRO A 210 -7.05 -12.73 11.60
CA PRO A 210 -7.45 -12.56 13.00
C PRO A 210 -7.58 -11.06 13.34
N LYS A 211 -6.57 -10.27 12.95
CA LYS A 211 -6.56 -8.80 13.12
C LYS A 211 -7.58 -8.03 12.27
N PHE A 212 -8.11 -8.62 11.20
CA PHE A 212 -9.05 -7.95 10.28
C PHE A 212 -10.51 -8.21 10.69
N ILE A 213 -10.85 -9.43 11.15
CA ILE A 213 -12.11 -9.73 11.84
C ILE A 213 -12.23 -8.91 13.13
N GLU A 214 -11.11 -8.79 13.85
CA GLU A 214 -11.01 -7.96 15.04
C GLU A 214 -11.20 -6.43 14.77
N ASN A 215 -10.91 -5.93 13.56
CA ASN A 215 -10.80 -4.48 13.30
C ASN A 215 -12.01 -3.87 12.58
N LEU A 216 -12.85 -4.65 11.90
CA LEU A 216 -14.11 -4.17 11.31
C LEU A 216 -15.23 -3.94 12.33
N GLY A 217 -14.92 -4.09 13.62
CA GLY A 217 -15.89 -4.21 14.69
C GLY A 217 -16.54 -5.59 14.57
N GLN A 218 -16.29 -6.45 15.56
CA GLN A 218 -16.90 -7.77 15.62
C GLN A 218 -18.41 -7.74 15.42
N TYR A 219 -19.08 -6.64 15.77
CA TYR A 219 -20.49 -6.45 15.48
C TYR A 219 -20.85 -6.60 14.00
N ARG A 220 -20.09 -6.10 13.01
CA ARG A 220 -20.46 -6.26 11.58
C ARG A 220 -20.31 -7.70 11.08
N TYR A 221 -19.21 -8.35 11.44
CA TYR A 221 -18.95 -9.75 11.06
C TYR A 221 -19.85 -10.74 11.84
N ILE A 222 -20.08 -10.51 13.14
CA ILE A 222 -21.02 -11.29 13.96
C ILE A 222 -22.46 -11.05 13.50
N TYR A 223 -22.85 -9.83 13.13
CA TYR A 223 -24.21 -9.52 12.64
C TYR A 223 -24.50 -10.18 11.28
N MET A 224 -23.48 -10.30 10.41
CA MET A 224 -23.54 -11.11 9.18
C MET A 224 -23.67 -12.61 9.45
N MET A 225 -22.97 -13.13 10.46
CA MET A 225 -22.84 -14.58 10.70
C MET A 225 -23.84 -15.14 11.73
N HIS A 226 -24.57 -14.29 12.46
CA HIS A 226 -25.48 -14.71 13.56
C HIS A 226 -26.94 -14.24 13.44
N HIS A 227 -27.42 -13.66 12.32
CA HIS A 227 -28.82 -13.23 12.23
C HIS A 227 -29.82 -14.37 12.06
N LYS A 228 -30.13 -15.00 13.21
CA LYS A 228 -31.37 -15.69 13.50
C LYS A 228 -31.99 -15.03 14.75
N SER A 229 -32.36 -13.76 14.69
CA SER A 229 -33.55 -13.21 15.40
C SER A 229 -33.62 -11.67 15.36
N LYS A 230 -34.72 -11.17 14.81
CA LYS A 230 -35.25 -9.83 15.10
C LYS A 230 -35.75 -9.80 16.55
N LYS A 231 -35.30 -8.85 17.36
CA LYS A 231 -36.15 -8.16 18.34
C LYS A 231 -35.59 -6.77 18.67
N ILE A 232 -36.28 -5.77 18.15
CA ILE A 232 -36.10 -4.35 18.46
C ILE A 232 -36.48 -4.15 19.94
N LEU A 233 -35.57 -3.60 20.75
CA LEU A 233 -35.85 -3.22 22.13
C LEU A 233 -36.43 -1.79 22.13
N ASN A 234 -37.76 -1.70 22.13
CA ASN A 234 -38.46 -0.53 22.65
C ASN A 234 -38.66 -0.78 24.16
N HIS A 235 -37.98 -0.03 25.02
CA HIS A 235 -38.51 0.33 26.34
C HIS A 235 -37.77 1.57 26.86
N GLU A 236 -38.57 2.52 27.37
CA GLU A 236 -38.14 3.76 28.04
C GLU A 236 -37.12 3.44 29.15
N LEU A 237 -35.96 4.11 29.13
CA LEU A 237 -34.80 3.76 29.94
C LEU A 237 -34.67 4.63 31.19
N ASP A 238 -34.48 3.96 32.33
CA ASP A 238 -34.10 4.55 33.62
C ASP A 238 -32.58 4.83 33.64
N PHE A 239 -32.22 6.10 33.51
CA PHE A 239 -30.85 6.61 33.33
C PHE A 239 -29.90 6.29 34.49
N GLN A 240 -30.38 6.02 35.71
CA GLN A 240 -29.49 5.78 36.86
C GLN A 240 -28.88 4.36 36.88
N SER A 241 -29.57 3.36 36.31
CA SER A 241 -29.04 1.99 36.23
C SER A 241 -27.98 1.82 35.12
N LEU A 242 -28.13 2.59 34.04
CA LEU A 242 -27.31 2.58 32.83
C LEU A 242 -25.89 3.14 33.04
N ILE A 243 -25.72 4.13 33.92
CA ILE A 243 -24.42 4.75 34.22
C ILE A 243 -23.46 3.75 34.90
N LYS A 244 -23.98 2.70 35.53
CA LYS A 244 -23.17 1.72 36.27
C LYS A 244 -22.33 0.81 35.34
N ASP A 245 -22.72 0.67 34.07
CA ASP A 245 -22.10 -0.23 33.10
C ASP A 245 -21.32 0.48 31.97
N GLY A 246 -21.26 1.82 31.94
CA GLY A 246 -20.42 2.60 31.00
C GLY A 246 -20.82 2.54 29.50
N LEU A 247 -21.62 1.56 29.08
CA LEU A 247 -22.15 1.38 27.72
C LEU A 247 -22.97 2.57 27.15
N PRO A 248 -23.85 3.24 27.91
CA PRO A 248 -24.73 4.27 27.33
C PRO A 248 -23.96 5.51 26.87
N ILE A 249 -22.95 5.94 27.64
CA ILE A 249 -22.12 7.08 27.25
C ILE A 249 -21.23 6.75 26.05
N TYR A 250 -20.72 5.51 25.97
CA TYR A 250 -19.99 5.05 24.79
C TYR A 250 -20.87 5.09 23.54
N GLU A 251 -22.12 4.63 23.61
CA GLU A 251 -23.09 4.70 22.50
C GLU A 251 -23.43 6.14 22.12
N MET A 252 -23.62 7.04 23.09
CA MET A 252 -23.85 8.46 22.83
C MET A 252 -22.67 9.09 22.09
N ILE A 253 -21.45 8.83 22.55
CA ILE A 253 -20.23 9.32 21.88
C ILE A 253 -20.11 8.71 20.49
N MET A 254 -20.29 7.40 20.33
CA MET A 254 -20.21 6.70 19.04
C MET A 254 -21.21 7.25 18.01
N ASN A 255 -22.40 7.66 18.45
CA ASN A 255 -23.42 8.29 17.61
C ASN A 255 -23.23 9.81 17.42
N ASP A 256 -22.17 10.39 17.99
CA ASP A 256 -21.88 11.83 18.02
C ASP A 256 -23.05 12.68 18.57
N ASP A 257 -23.79 12.12 19.54
CA ASP A 257 -24.92 12.76 20.23
C ASP A 257 -24.42 13.72 21.32
N ILE A 258 -23.95 14.88 20.87
CA ILE A 258 -23.44 15.93 21.74
C ILE A 258 -24.45 16.41 22.79
N ASN A 259 -25.74 16.43 22.49
CA ASN A 259 -26.74 16.96 23.42
C ASN A 259 -26.85 16.08 24.66
N SER A 260 -26.86 14.77 24.48
CA SER A 260 -26.89 13.80 25.57
C SER A 260 -25.59 13.81 26.37
N VAL A 261 -24.43 13.84 25.70
CA VAL A 261 -23.11 13.90 26.35
C VAL A 261 -22.95 15.18 27.18
N GLN A 262 -23.27 16.33 26.59
CA GLN A 262 -23.21 17.62 27.27
C GLN A 262 -24.17 17.68 28.47
N GLY A 263 -25.38 17.11 28.32
CA GLY A 263 -26.36 17.02 29.40
C GLY A 263 -25.86 16.20 30.60
N LEU A 264 -25.16 15.09 30.37
CA LEU A 264 -24.59 14.27 31.44
C LEU A 264 -23.45 14.99 32.18
N ILE A 265 -22.55 15.63 31.43
CA ILE A 265 -21.38 16.33 32.01
C ILE A 265 -21.82 17.61 32.73
N SER A 266 -22.71 18.41 32.13
CA SER A 266 -23.14 19.70 32.71
C SER A 266 -23.97 19.53 34.00
N ASN A 267 -24.68 18.40 34.14
CA ASN A 267 -25.43 18.08 35.36
C ASN A 267 -24.54 17.41 36.44
N LEU A 268 -23.22 17.36 36.25
CA LEU A 268 -22.23 16.73 37.14
C LEU A 268 -22.54 15.24 37.42
N LEU A 269 -23.27 14.59 36.52
CA LEU A 269 -23.56 13.16 36.60
C LEU A 269 -22.39 12.31 36.08
N LEU A 270 -21.48 12.95 35.34
CA LEU A 270 -20.31 12.33 34.73
C LEU A 270 -19.11 13.29 34.77
N ASP A 271 -17.97 12.77 35.19
CA ASP A 271 -16.69 13.48 35.10
C ASP A 271 -16.25 13.59 33.63
N ILE A 272 -15.81 14.77 33.20
CA ILE A 272 -15.35 15.01 31.82
C ILE A 272 -14.10 14.17 31.49
N ASP A 273 -13.28 13.89 32.51
CA ASP A 273 -12.06 13.09 32.40
C ASP A 273 -12.31 11.61 32.72
N LYS A 274 -13.59 11.21 32.78
CA LYS A 274 -13.96 9.81 33.01
C LYS A 274 -13.30 8.92 31.95
N THR A 275 -12.68 7.85 32.43
CA THR A 275 -12.24 6.75 31.57
C THR A 275 -13.28 5.64 31.52
N LEU A 276 -13.41 5.04 30.34
CA LEU A 276 -14.23 3.86 30.10
C LEU A 276 -13.33 2.74 29.61
N THR A 277 -13.53 1.57 30.16
CA THR A 277 -12.93 0.35 29.62
C THR A 277 -13.82 -0.18 28.52
N ILE A 278 -13.30 -0.15 27.29
CA ILE A 278 -13.97 -0.67 26.11
C ILE A 278 -13.23 -1.91 25.62
N ASN A 279 -14.00 -2.85 25.08
CA ASN A 279 -13.48 -4.06 24.47
C ASN A 279 -13.78 -4.01 22.98
N PRO A 280 -12.99 -3.26 22.17
CA PRO A 280 -13.17 -3.25 20.72
C PRO A 280 -12.98 -4.65 20.12
N LYS A 281 -12.30 -5.56 20.85
CA LYS A 281 -12.08 -6.97 20.51
C LYS A 281 -12.20 -7.84 21.79
N PRO A 282 -12.48 -9.16 21.69
CA PRO A 282 -12.65 -10.05 22.85
C PRO A 282 -11.39 -10.13 23.71
N ASP A 283 -10.24 -10.03 23.06
CA ASP A 283 -8.92 -10.15 23.70
C ASP A 283 -8.21 -8.80 23.82
N MET A 284 -8.88 -7.68 23.50
CA MET A 284 -8.32 -6.34 23.61
C MET A 284 -9.19 -5.50 24.52
N GLN A 285 -8.76 -5.42 25.77
CA GLN A 285 -9.31 -4.48 26.73
C GLN A 285 -8.48 -3.20 26.67
N MET A 286 -9.13 -2.06 26.41
CA MET A 286 -8.50 -0.75 26.45
C MET A 286 -9.30 0.17 27.36
N THR A 287 -8.60 0.96 28.17
CA THR A 287 -9.22 1.99 29.00
C THR A 287 -8.86 3.32 28.38
N LEU A 288 -9.87 4.08 27.97
CA LEU A 288 -9.73 5.34 27.26
C LEU A 288 -10.55 6.43 27.95
N SER A 289 -10.03 7.66 28.00
CA SER A 289 -10.82 8.84 28.37
C SER A 289 -11.94 9.12 27.37
N LEU A 290 -12.99 9.84 27.78
CA LEU A 290 -14.10 10.20 26.88
C LEU A 290 -13.61 10.89 25.60
N ILE A 291 -12.58 11.73 25.69
CA ILE A 291 -12.01 12.44 24.54
C ILE A 291 -11.26 11.50 23.59
N ASN A 292 -10.52 10.52 24.13
CA ASN A 292 -9.89 9.48 23.32
C ASN A 292 -10.93 8.59 22.63
N ILE A 293 -12.06 8.29 23.29
CA ILE A 293 -13.18 7.55 22.71
C ILE A 293 -13.83 8.36 21.59
N ALA A 294 -14.08 9.65 21.79
CA ALA A 294 -14.63 10.52 20.76
C ALA A 294 -13.70 10.60 19.53
N ALA A 295 -12.38 10.68 19.74
CA ALA A 295 -11.41 10.62 18.65
C ALA A 295 -11.41 9.25 17.94
N PHE A 296 -11.43 8.15 18.70
CA PHE A 296 -11.47 6.78 18.19
C PHE A 296 -12.73 6.50 17.34
N CYS A 297 -13.88 7.03 17.75
CA CYS A 297 -15.13 6.90 17.00
C CYS A 297 -15.25 7.89 15.82
N GLY A 298 -14.37 8.89 15.72
CA GLY A 298 -14.50 9.96 14.72
C GLY A 298 -15.64 10.96 15.02
N SER A 299 -16.10 11.01 16.27
CA SER A 299 -17.24 11.79 16.75
C SER A 299 -16.87 13.25 17.00
N VAL A 300 -16.88 14.04 15.93
CA VAL A 300 -16.28 15.36 15.90
C VAL A 300 -16.97 16.38 16.83
N LYS A 301 -18.29 16.30 17.03
CA LYS A 301 -19.01 17.23 17.91
C LYS A 301 -18.69 16.94 19.37
N CYS A 302 -18.76 15.67 19.76
CA CYS A 302 -18.39 15.22 21.10
C CYS A 302 -16.92 15.53 21.40
N PHE A 303 -16.02 15.24 20.45
CA PHE A 303 -14.58 15.52 20.58
C PHE A 303 -14.32 17.01 20.81
N LYS A 304 -14.88 17.89 19.97
CA LYS A 304 -14.71 19.35 20.10
C LYS A 304 -15.26 19.86 21.43
N PHE A 305 -16.42 19.39 21.87
CA PHE A 305 -16.97 19.79 23.15
C PHE A 305 -16.04 19.43 24.32
N LEU A 306 -15.57 18.19 24.38
CA LEU A 306 -14.64 17.73 25.42
C LEU A 306 -13.34 18.54 25.37
N TRP A 307 -12.78 18.76 24.18
CA TRP A 307 -11.56 19.53 23.97
C TRP A 307 -11.70 21.00 24.39
N MET A 308 -12.79 21.68 24.00
CA MET A 308 -13.06 23.08 24.36
C MET A 308 -13.32 23.26 25.86
N ASN A 309 -13.75 22.21 26.56
CA ASN A 309 -13.93 22.20 28.01
C ASN A 309 -12.70 21.65 28.75
N HIS A 310 -11.55 21.60 28.09
CA HIS A 310 -10.25 21.25 28.68
C HIS A 310 -10.16 19.83 29.26
N ALA A 311 -10.86 18.86 28.66
CA ALA A 311 -10.69 17.46 29.01
C ALA A 311 -9.21 17.04 28.91
N GLU A 312 -8.74 16.24 29.86
CA GLU A 312 -7.38 15.73 29.91
C GLU A 312 -7.13 14.76 28.75
N ILE A 313 -6.13 15.08 27.94
CA ILE A 313 -5.74 14.29 26.78
C ILE A 313 -4.48 13.48 27.12
N GLU A 314 -4.62 12.16 27.10
CA GLU A 314 -3.47 11.25 27.12
C GLU A 314 -2.68 11.39 25.82
N ARG A 315 -1.53 12.08 25.91
CA ARG A 315 -0.73 12.48 24.75
C ARG A 315 -0.28 11.32 23.86
N GLU A 316 -0.07 10.15 24.44
CA GLU A 316 0.45 8.96 23.74
C GLU A 316 -0.62 8.25 22.92
N ASN A 317 -1.90 8.35 23.31
CA ASN A 317 -2.99 7.57 22.72
C ASN A 317 -3.82 8.37 21.72
N ILE A 318 -3.89 9.70 21.86
CA ILE A 318 -4.85 10.50 21.09
C ILE A 318 -4.60 10.48 19.58
N GLY A 319 -3.33 10.44 19.13
CA GLY A 319 -2.99 10.33 17.71
C GLY A 319 -3.41 8.99 17.12
N ILE A 320 -3.21 7.90 17.87
CA ILE A 320 -3.68 6.55 17.52
C ILE A 320 -5.21 6.54 17.39
N CYS A 321 -5.93 7.07 18.38
CA CYS A 321 -7.38 7.18 18.36
C CYS A 321 -7.87 8.02 17.16
N ALA A 322 -7.26 9.18 16.88
CA ALA A 322 -7.62 10.02 15.75
C ALA A 322 -7.44 9.31 14.39
N VAL A 323 -6.39 8.49 14.25
CA VAL A 323 -6.15 7.69 13.04
C VAL A 323 -7.16 6.53 12.91
N PHE A 324 -7.52 5.86 14.01
CA PHE A 324 -8.60 4.87 14.00
C PHE A 324 -9.94 5.48 13.58
N GLY A 325 -10.30 6.65 14.10
CA GLY A 325 -11.54 7.34 13.75
C GLY A 325 -11.55 7.91 12.32
N ASN A 326 -10.38 8.08 11.70
CA ASN A 326 -10.19 8.59 10.33
C ASN A 326 -11.04 9.84 10.02
N ASN A 327 -11.15 10.72 11.01
CA ASN A 327 -11.83 12.01 10.88
C ASN A 327 -10.77 13.10 10.71
N TRP A 328 -10.69 13.68 9.50
CA TRP A 328 -9.68 14.69 9.16
C TRP A 328 -9.68 15.91 10.06
N GLU A 329 -10.85 16.33 10.55
CA GLU A 329 -10.93 17.48 11.44
C GLU A 329 -10.28 17.17 12.79
N ILE A 330 -10.56 15.99 13.36
CA ILE A 330 -9.91 15.53 14.61
C ILE A 330 -8.40 15.36 14.38
N VAL A 331 -7.99 14.72 13.28
CA VAL A 331 -6.56 14.55 12.93
C VAL A 331 -5.85 15.91 12.87
N HIS A 332 -6.42 16.90 12.19
CA HIS A 332 -5.82 18.23 12.09
C HIS A 332 -5.81 18.99 13.42
N ILE A 333 -6.86 18.88 14.24
CA ILE A 333 -6.86 19.45 15.60
C ILE A 333 -5.73 18.83 16.42
N CYS A 334 -5.55 17.51 16.35
CA CYS A 334 -4.49 16.83 17.09
C CYS A 334 -3.11 17.25 16.62
N ASP A 335 -2.91 17.38 15.30
CA ASP A 335 -1.64 17.82 14.71
C ASP A 335 -1.28 19.25 15.11
N GLN A 336 -2.24 20.18 14.99
CA GLN A 336 -2.05 21.58 15.39
C GLN A 336 -1.78 21.74 16.88
N SER A 337 -2.31 20.83 17.71
CA SER A 337 -2.07 20.79 19.15
C SER A 337 -0.74 20.12 19.53
N GLY A 338 0.04 19.64 18.55
CA GLY A 338 1.35 19.04 18.76
C GLY A 338 1.32 17.64 19.35
N TYR A 339 0.22 16.89 19.19
CA TYR A 339 0.16 15.49 19.59
C TYR A 339 0.89 14.58 18.59
N SER A 340 1.47 13.48 19.10
CA SER A 340 2.25 12.55 18.29
C SER A 340 1.34 11.61 17.49
N PHE A 341 1.80 11.25 16.28
CA PHE A 341 1.21 10.23 15.42
C PHE A 341 2.15 9.03 15.23
N GLN A 342 3.10 8.83 16.13
CA GLN A 342 4.01 7.70 16.07
C GLN A 342 3.25 6.37 16.15
N SER A 343 3.71 5.37 15.40
CA SER A 343 3.11 4.03 15.27
C SER A 343 1.68 4.00 14.70
N THR A 344 1.29 4.99 13.91
CA THR A 344 -0.05 5.07 13.30
C THR A 344 -0.12 4.67 11.82
N LEU A 345 1.00 4.63 11.09
CA LEU A 345 1.06 4.16 9.69
C LEU A 345 0.57 2.72 9.50
N PRO A 346 0.89 1.76 10.39
CA PRO A 346 0.34 0.41 10.27
C PRO A 346 -1.19 0.39 10.30
N ILE A 347 -1.78 1.24 11.16
CA ILE A 347 -3.24 1.38 11.30
C ILE A 347 -3.81 1.94 9.99
N SER A 348 -3.31 3.08 9.52
CA SER A 348 -3.86 3.72 8.33
C SER A 348 -3.71 2.86 7.06
N ILE A 349 -2.63 2.07 6.95
CA ILE A 349 -2.44 1.08 5.88
C ILE A 349 -3.46 -0.05 6.00
N GLN A 350 -3.58 -0.65 7.19
CA GLN A 350 -4.47 -1.78 7.47
C GLN A 350 -5.93 -1.44 7.16
N TYR A 351 -6.37 -0.22 7.47
CA TYR A 351 -7.75 0.24 7.25
C TYR A 351 -7.96 0.94 5.89
N HIS A 352 -6.94 0.97 5.02
CA HIS A 352 -7.02 1.55 3.68
C HIS A 352 -7.38 3.03 3.68
N TYR A 353 -6.98 3.76 4.73
CA TYR A 353 -7.11 5.21 4.83
C TYR A 353 -6.06 5.91 3.96
N ASN A 354 -6.13 5.66 2.65
CA ASN A 354 -5.06 5.94 1.71
C ASN A 354 -4.66 7.41 1.64
N SER A 355 -5.62 8.32 1.82
CA SER A 355 -5.31 9.76 1.87
C SER A 355 -4.58 10.13 3.16
N LEU A 356 -5.02 9.56 4.29
CA LEU A 356 -4.40 9.78 5.60
C LEU A 356 -2.98 9.18 5.65
N THR A 357 -2.80 7.96 5.16
CA THR A 357 -1.47 7.32 5.06
C THR A 357 -0.49 8.19 4.27
N LYS A 358 -0.91 8.72 3.12
CA LYS A 358 -0.05 9.62 2.33
C LYS A 358 0.32 10.88 3.11
N TRP A 359 -0.66 11.49 3.77
CA TRP A 359 -0.42 12.68 4.58
C TRP A 359 0.54 12.41 5.75
N LEU A 360 0.40 11.27 6.45
CA LEU A 360 1.30 10.84 7.51
C LEU A 360 2.75 10.72 7.00
N ILE A 361 2.95 10.12 5.82
CA ILE A 361 4.27 9.97 5.19
C ILE A 361 4.82 11.33 4.74
N GLU A 362 4.03 12.12 4.02
CA GLU A 362 4.46 13.39 3.41
C GLU A 362 4.83 14.44 4.45
N ASN A 363 4.20 14.39 5.63
CA ASN A 363 4.45 15.32 6.73
C ASN A 363 5.31 14.71 7.84
N GLN A 364 5.95 13.55 7.60
CA GLN A 364 6.88 12.89 8.53
C GLN A 364 6.30 12.72 9.93
N LYS A 365 5.03 12.29 10.00
CA LYS A 365 4.27 12.15 11.25
C LYS A 365 4.56 10.85 11.99
N ASP A 366 5.16 9.89 11.30
CA ASP A 366 5.48 8.56 11.82
C ASP A 366 6.70 7.99 11.09
N ASP A 367 7.35 7.01 11.72
CA ASP A 367 8.53 6.33 11.20
C ASP A 367 8.18 5.49 9.98
N PHE A 368 9.04 5.61 8.97
CA PHE A 368 8.78 5.10 7.64
C PHE A 368 9.92 4.20 7.17
N ASP A 369 9.63 2.90 7.01
CA ASP A 369 10.62 1.89 6.60
C ASP A 369 10.07 0.86 5.60
N SER A 370 10.93 -0.07 5.19
CA SER A 370 10.60 -1.15 4.24
C SER A 370 9.54 -2.15 4.75
N SER A 371 9.23 -2.16 6.06
CA SER A 371 8.20 -3.04 6.64
C SER A 371 6.78 -2.64 6.19
N LEU A 372 6.56 -1.38 5.85
CA LEU A 372 5.25 -0.90 5.37
C LEU A 372 4.84 -1.53 4.04
N ILE A 373 5.81 -1.92 3.21
CA ILE A 373 5.53 -2.69 2.00
C ILE A 373 4.88 -4.02 2.40
N LYS A 374 5.45 -4.73 3.38
CA LYS A 374 4.90 -6.02 3.85
C LYS A 374 3.49 -5.84 4.39
N LEU A 375 3.21 -4.73 5.10
CA LEU A 375 1.86 -4.41 5.56
C LEU A 375 0.90 -4.15 4.39
N CYS A 376 1.35 -3.43 3.35
CA CYS A 376 0.55 -3.21 2.15
C CYS A 376 0.24 -4.52 1.42
N LEU A 377 1.19 -5.47 1.40
CA LEU A 377 0.96 -6.83 0.87
C LEU A 377 -0.01 -7.62 1.74
N GLN A 378 0.19 -7.60 3.05
CA GLN A 378 -0.62 -8.32 4.04
C GLN A 378 -2.08 -7.87 3.99
N PHE A 379 -2.31 -6.55 3.91
CA PHE A 379 -3.65 -5.98 3.91
C PHE A 379 -4.22 -5.72 2.52
N ASN A 380 -3.52 -6.07 1.44
CA ASN A 380 -3.95 -5.79 0.05
C ASN A 380 -4.10 -4.30 -0.27
N ASN A 381 -3.33 -3.41 0.36
CA ASN A 381 -3.39 -1.98 0.09
C ASN A 381 -2.55 -1.59 -1.14
N TYR A 382 -3.04 -1.96 -2.32
CA TYR A 382 -2.40 -1.70 -3.62
C TYR A 382 -2.18 -0.20 -3.89
N LYS A 383 -3.08 0.66 -3.37
CA LYS A 383 -3.03 2.11 -3.62
C LYS A 383 -1.84 2.74 -2.89
N ILE A 384 -1.58 2.32 -1.65
CA ILE A 384 -0.39 2.74 -0.92
C ILE A 384 0.84 2.04 -1.45
N LEU A 385 0.79 0.74 -1.76
CA LEU A 385 1.93 0.05 -2.38
C LEU A 385 2.43 0.76 -3.64
N LYS A 386 1.51 1.13 -4.55
CA LYS A 386 1.82 1.95 -5.74
C LYS A 386 2.50 3.26 -5.38
N TYR A 387 2.01 3.93 -4.35
CA TYR A 387 2.60 5.17 -3.86
C TYR A 387 4.01 4.96 -3.30
N LEU A 388 4.24 3.92 -2.50
CA LEU A 388 5.56 3.59 -1.95
C LEU A 388 6.57 3.26 -3.05
N ILE A 389 6.17 2.46 -4.05
CA ILE A 389 7.00 2.17 -5.22
C ILE A 389 7.38 3.46 -5.95
N SER A 390 6.43 4.40 -6.12
CA SER A 390 6.72 5.71 -6.73
C SER A 390 7.67 6.60 -5.94
N LYS A 391 7.91 6.28 -4.65
CA LYS A 391 8.90 6.94 -3.79
C LYS A 391 10.26 6.24 -3.77
N GLY A 392 10.47 5.24 -4.63
CA GLY A 392 11.76 4.55 -4.80
C GLY A 392 11.94 3.28 -3.97
N PHE A 393 10.87 2.74 -3.37
CA PHE A 393 10.96 1.50 -2.60
C PHE A 393 11.17 0.29 -3.53
N SER A 394 12.22 -0.50 -3.27
CA SER A 394 12.45 -1.76 -3.98
C SER A 394 11.33 -2.75 -3.68
N PHE A 395 10.90 -3.46 -4.71
CA PHE A 395 9.87 -4.49 -4.65
C PHE A 395 10.36 -5.86 -5.12
N ASP A 396 11.67 -6.04 -5.28
CA ASP A 396 12.26 -7.25 -5.87
C ASP A 396 11.89 -8.52 -5.08
N GLN A 397 11.73 -8.40 -3.77
CA GLN A 397 11.38 -9.52 -2.87
C GLN A 397 9.86 -9.75 -2.73
N LEU A 398 9.01 -8.97 -3.39
CA LEU A 398 7.57 -8.98 -3.14
C LEU A 398 6.81 -10.04 -3.94
N VAL A 399 7.30 -10.45 -5.10
CA VAL A 399 6.66 -11.53 -5.88
C VAL A 399 6.71 -12.86 -5.12
N PRO A 400 7.87 -13.31 -4.61
CA PRO A 400 7.91 -14.50 -3.75
C PRO A 400 6.96 -14.38 -2.56
N TYR A 401 6.90 -13.22 -1.90
CA TYR A 401 6.00 -13.00 -0.75
C TYR A 401 4.52 -13.04 -1.14
N ALA A 402 4.12 -12.40 -2.24
CA ALA A 402 2.74 -12.43 -2.73
C ALA A 402 2.34 -13.84 -3.19
N MET A 403 3.27 -14.60 -3.77
CA MET A 403 3.08 -16.00 -4.16
C MET A 403 2.89 -16.90 -2.93
N LEU A 404 3.76 -16.77 -1.91
CA LEU A 404 3.65 -17.51 -0.65
C LEU A 404 2.32 -17.24 0.08
N ASN A 405 1.79 -16.03 -0.03
CA ASN A 405 0.51 -15.64 0.57
C ASN A 405 -0.72 -15.95 -0.32
N HIS A 406 -0.51 -16.61 -1.47
CA HIS A 406 -1.55 -16.92 -2.47
C HIS A 406 -2.30 -15.68 -2.97
N ASN A 407 -1.64 -14.52 -2.98
CA ASN A 407 -2.24 -13.25 -3.37
C ASN A 407 -2.05 -13.00 -4.87
N TYR A 408 -2.66 -13.83 -5.72
CA TYR A 408 -2.45 -13.78 -7.17
C TYR A 408 -2.89 -12.47 -7.82
N THR A 409 -3.83 -11.73 -7.21
CA THR A 409 -4.15 -10.36 -7.63
C THR A 409 -2.95 -9.44 -7.42
N MET A 410 -2.28 -9.56 -6.28
CA MET A 410 -1.03 -8.87 -6.00
C MET A 410 0.11 -9.36 -6.87
N VAL A 411 0.23 -10.67 -7.11
CA VAL A 411 1.28 -11.17 -8.01
C VAL A 411 1.04 -10.61 -9.42
N LYS A 412 -0.19 -10.58 -9.92
CA LYS A 412 -0.54 -9.94 -11.21
C LYS A 412 -0.29 -8.43 -11.21
N PHE A 413 -0.59 -7.72 -10.11
CA PHE A 413 -0.30 -6.31 -9.96
C PHE A 413 1.22 -6.04 -9.96
N LEU A 414 1.97 -6.78 -9.14
CA LEU A 414 3.42 -6.71 -9.04
C LEU A 414 4.08 -7.11 -10.34
N LEU A 415 3.52 -8.07 -11.07
CA LEU A 415 4.07 -8.51 -12.34
C LEU A 415 3.66 -7.65 -13.50
N LYS A 416 2.54 -6.93 -13.42
CA LYS A 416 2.34 -5.78 -14.31
C LYS A 416 3.42 -4.73 -14.05
N TYR A 417 3.79 -4.51 -12.79
CA TYR A 417 4.88 -3.62 -12.40
C TYR A 417 6.29 -4.16 -12.76
N ILE A 418 6.53 -5.48 -12.70
CA ILE A 418 7.83 -6.14 -13.03
C ILE A 418 7.96 -6.43 -14.52
N ALA A 419 6.87 -6.74 -15.22
CA ALA A 419 6.81 -6.68 -16.69
C ALA A 419 6.80 -5.24 -17.21
N GLU A 420 6.83 -4.26 -16.33
CA GLU A 420 7.23 -2.90 -16.62
C GLU A 420 8.69 -2.65 -16.09
N GLY A 421 9.31 -3.60 -15.36
CA GLY A 421 10.34 -3.40 -14.30
C GLY A 421 11.35 -4.53 -13.93
N GLU A 422 12.01 -5.24 -14.85
CA GLU A 422 13.13 -6.19 -14.54
C GLU A 422 14.55 -5.54 -14.41
N ARG A 423 15.62 -6.34 -14.22
CA ARG A 423 17.03 -5.89 -14.19
C ARG A 423 17.88 -6.60 -15.25
N SER A 424 18.76 -5.86 -15.93
CA SER A 424 19.77 -6.40 -16.85
C SER A 424 21.16 -5.79 -16.57
N TYR A 425 22.23 -6.60 -16.64
CA TYR A 425 23.61 -6.12 -16.66
C TYR A 425 24.47 -6.90 -17.67
N LEU A 426 25.55 -6.27 -18.13
CA LEU A 426 26.54 -6.86 -19.02
C LEU A 426 27.64 -7.53 -18.19
N ASN A 427 27.93 -8.81 -18.46
CA ASN A 427 29.08 -9.47 -17.87
C ASN A 427 30.39 -9.06 -18.59
N GLU A 428 31.53 -9.47 -18.03
CA GLU A 428 32.88 -9.12 -18.51
C GLU A 428 33.15 -9.52 -19.97
N ASN A 429 32.32 -10.41 -20.53
CA ASN A 429 32.41 -10.89 -21.91
C ASN A 429 31.45 -10.18 -22.88
N GLY A 430 30.71 -9.16 -22.41
CA GLY A 430 29.72 -8.45 -23.23
C GLY A 430 28.42 -9.23 -23.45
N ASN A 431 28.19 -10.31 -22.70
CA ASN A 431 26.91 -11.04 -22.71
C ASN A 431 25.99 -10.47 -21.63
N ILE A 432 24.69 -10.39 -21.94
CA ILE A 432 23.66 -10.02 -20.97
C ILE A 432 23.40 -11.25 -20.10
N ASP A 433 23.81 -11.20 -18.82
CA ASP A 433 23.42 -12.20 -17.82
C ASP A 433 22.23 -11.66 -17.03
N ILE A 434 21.18 -12.47 -16.92
CA ILE A 434 19.99 -12.17 -16.11
C ILE A 434 20.23 -12.76 -14.72
N ILE A 435 20.28 -11.91 -13.68
CA ILE A 435 20.13 -12.40 -12.30
C ILE A 435 18.66 -12.79 -12.09
N LEU A 436 18.37 -14.08 -12.27
CA LEU A 436 17.18 -14.73 -11.72
C LEU A 436 17.45 -15.05 -10.24
N ASN A 437 17.43 -14.06 -9.35
CA ASN A 437 17.46 -14.31 -7.90
C ASN A 437 16.06 -14.42 -7.28
N CYS A 438 15.04 -14.84 -8.04
CA CYS A 438 13.65 -14.98 -7.54
C CYS A 438 12.96 -16.29 -7.95
N LEU A 439 13.75 -17.34 -8.15
CA LEU A 439 13.36 -18.73 -7.88
C LEU A 439 14.32 -19.28 -6.82
#